data_AF-A0A654DXX3-F1
#
_entry.id   AF-A0A654DXX3-F1
#
_cell.length_a   1.000
_cell.length_b   1.000
_cell.length_c   1.000
_cell.angle_alpha   90.00
_cell.angle_beta   90.00
_cell.angle_gamma   90.00
#
_symmetry.space_group_name_H-M   'P 1'
#
loop_
_entity.id
_entity.type
_entity.pdbx_description
1 polymer ?
#
loop_
_entity_poly.entity_id
_entity_poly.type
_entity_poly.pdbx_seq_one_letter_code
_entity_poly.pdbx_strand_id
1 'polypeptide(L)'
;MIEWVDVFTREDYVFTREDYVWIVLDSLKYCQEKKGLIIHAWVIMSNHLHLIISRELEGSTFSDIVRDFKKFTSSSTVDSIESNIQESRKNWMMWIFRSAGQRNRNNTNHQFWK
;
A
#
# COMPACT_ATOMS: atom_id res chain seq x y z
N MET A 1 -4.39 12.65 -8.32
CA MET A 1 -3.07 13.14 -7.90
C MET A 1 -2.92 12.76 -6.43
N ILE A 2 -2.25 11.64 -6.15
CA ILE A 2 -1.94 11.13 -4.78
C ILE A 2 -0.44 11.37 -4.46
N GLU A 3 0.31 11.91 -5.42
CA GLU A 3 1.78 12.02 -5.39
C GLU A 3 2.35 12.90 -4.27
N TRP A 4 1.53 13.71 -3.58
CA TRP A 4 1.98 14.60 -2.50
C TRP A 4 1.89 13.98 -1.10
N VAL A 5 1.36 12.76 -0.94
CA VAL A 5 1.22 12.13 0.38
C VAL A 5 2.41 11.22 0.66
N ASP A 6 3.32 11.68 1.54
CA ASP A 6 4.37 10.83 2.11
C ASP A 6 3.79 9.97 3.24
N VAL A 7 3.54 8.69 2.94
CA VAL A 7 3.00 7.70 3.88
C VAL A 7 4.12 6.87 4.52
N PHE A 8 5.17 6.56 3.76
CA PHE A 8 6.15 5.55 4.14
C PHE A 8 7.44 6.11 4.77
N THR A 9 7.76 7.40 4.65
CA THR A 9 9.09 7.93 5.05
C THR A 9 9.08 9.07 6.07
N ARG A 10 8.01 9.26 6.86
CA ARG A 10 8.04 10.29 7.91
C ARG A 10 9.14 10.00 8.94
N GLU A 11 10.07 10.95 9.14
CA GLU A 11 11.17 10.84 10.11
C GLU A 11 10.74 11.16 11.55
N ASP A 12 9.58 11.80 11.73
CA ASP A 12 9.20 12.43 12.98
C ASP A 12 8.71 11.46 14.08
N TYR A 13 8.47 10.18 13.75
CA TYR A 13 8.11 9.15 14.73
C TYR A 13 8.67 7.79 14.31
N VAL A 14 9.53 7.23 15.17
CA VAL A 14 10.11 5.88 15.04
C VAL A 14 9.02 4.80 14.95
N PHE A 15 7.85 5.02 15.55
CA PHE A 15 6.77 4.03 15.65
C PHE A 15 5.78 4.01 14.48
N THR A 16 5.63 5.09 13.70
CA THR A 16 4.71 5.11 12.52
C THR A 16 5.37 4.59 11.26
N ARG A 17 6.71 4.71 11.16
CA ARG A 17 7.49 4.34 9.98
C ARG A 17 7.50 2.84 9.71
N GLU A 18 7.55 2.05 10.77
CA GLU A 18 7.61 0.60 10.67
C GLU A 18 6.24 0.04 10.25
N ASP A 19 5.15 0.47 10.87
CA ASP A 19 3.83 -0.17 10.70
C ASP A 19 3.32 -0.18 9.25
N TYR A 20 3.38 0.96 8.54
CA TYR A 20 2.85 1.04 7.17
C TYR A 20 3.73 0.31 6.15
N VAL A 21 5.06 0.36 6.35
CA VAL A 21 6.01 -0.38 5.51
C VAL A 21 5.88 -1.88 5.76
N TRP A 22 5.70 -2.30 7.01
CA TRP A 22 5.47 -3.71 7.35
C TRP A 22 4.20 -4.26 6.70
N ILE A 23 3.10 -3.51 6.66
CA ILE A 23 1.89 -3.93 5.92
C ILE A 23 2.21 -4.26 4.47
N VAL A 24 3.03 -3.43 3.80
CA VAL A 24 3.47 -3.66 2.43
C VAL A 24 4.37 -4.89 2.33
N LEU A 25 5.39 -4.99 3.18
CA LEU A 25 6.36 -6.09 3.17
C LEU A 25 5.71 -7.44 3.49
N ASP A 26 4.81 -7.49 4.48
CA ASP A 26 4.06 -8.69 4.85
C ASP A 26 3.12 -9.12 3.72
N SER A 27 2.49 -8.17 3.03
CA SER A 27 1.67 -8.47 1.86
C SER A 27 2.51 -9.01 0.70
N LEU A 28 3.71 -8.46 0.45
CA LEU A 28 4.66 -8.97 -0.53
C LEU A 28 5.08 -10.40 -0.17
N LYS A 29 5.48 -10.63 1.08
CA LYS A 29 5.85 -11.96 1.60
C LYS A 29 4.72 -12.98 1.42
N TYR A 30 3.49 -12.60 1.77
CA TYR A 30 2.32 -13.44 1.55
C TYR A 30 2.12 -13.78 0.06
N CYS A 31 2.32 -12.80 -0.84
CA CYS A 31 2.23 -13.04 -2.28
C CYS A 31 3.33 -13.99 -2.76
N GLN A 32 4.54 -13.93 -2.19
CA GLN A 32 5.60 -14.89 -2.49
C GLN A 32 5.22 -16.31 -2.04
N GLU A 33 4.77 -16.45 -0.79
CA GLU A 33 4.49 -17.76 -0.18
C GLU A 33 3.23 -18.44 -0.73
N LYS A 34 2.21 -17.67 -1.13
CA LYS A 34 0.88 -18.20 -1.45
C LYS A 34 0.45 -18.01 -2.89
N LYS A 35 1.11 -17.12 -3.63
CA LYS A 35 0.68 -16.77 -4.99
C LYS A 35 1.78 -16.93 -6.05
N GLY A 36 2.94 -17.47 -5.67
CA GLY A 36 4.06 -17.68 -6.58
C GLY A 36 4.67 -16.37 -7.08
N LEU A 37 4.56 -15.27 -6.31
CA LEU A 37 5.27 -14.04 -6.65
C LEU A 37 6.77 -14.23 -6.42
N ILE A 38 7.59 -13.83 -7.39
CA ILE A 38 9.04 -13.85 -7.28
C ILE A 38 9.52 -12.41 -7.35
N ILE A 39 10.25 -11.96 -6.33
CA ILE A 39 10.76 -10.58 -6.24
C ILE A 39 12.27 -10.62 -6.50
N HIS A 40 12.71 -9.92 -7.53
CA HIS A 40 14.13 -9.80 -7.88
C HIS A 40 14.76 -8.55 -7.27
N ALA A 41 14.02 -7.44 -7.26
CA ALA A 41 14.43 -6.20 -6.64
C ALA A 41 13.20 -5.37 -6.25
N TRP A 42 13.36 -4.52 -5.25
CA TRP A 42 12.32 -3.58 -4.84
C TRP A 42 12.93 -2.32 -4.24
N VAL A 43 12.18 -1.22 -4.30
CA VAL A 43 12.45 0.00 -3.53
C VAL A 43 11.13 0.58 -3.05
N ILE A 44 11.06 0.85 -1.75
CA ILE A 44 9.96 1.61 -1.13
C ILE A 44 10.47 3.05 -0.96
N MET A 45 9.76 3.98 -1.59
CA MET A 45 9.95 5.41 -1.43
C MET A 45 8.84 5.96 -0.53
N SER A 46 8.88 7.25 -0.21
CA SER A 46 7.89 7.99 0.58
C SER A 46 6.43 7.72 0.23
N ASN A 47 6.16 7.61 -1.07
CA ASN A 47 4.81 7.63 -1.64
C ASN A 47 4.62 6.60 -2.76
N HIS A 48 5.66 5.83 -3.11
CA HIS A 48 5.62 4.87 -4.22
C HIS A 48 6.44 3.63 -3.89
N LEU A 49 6.06 2.53 -4.53
CA LEU A 49 6.75 1.24 -4.49
C LEU A 49 7.11 0.85 -5.93
N HIS A 50 8.39 0.56 -6.17
CA HIS A 50 8.84 -0.06 -7.41
C HIS A 50 9.27 -1.50 -7.16
N LEU A 51 8.86 -2.39 -8.06
CA LEU A 51 9.10 -3.83 -7.99
C LEU A 51 9.64 -4.33 -9.33
N ILE A 52 10.71 -5.12 -9.28
CA ILE A 52 11.12 -5.99 -10.38
C ILE A 52 10.71 -7.40 -9.98
N ILE A 53 9.66 -7.91 -10.61
CA ILE A 53 8.99 -9.14 -10.22
C ILE A 53 8.78 -10.08 -11.40
N SER A 54 8.80 -11.37 -11.11
CA SER A 54 8.26 -12.43 -11.96
C SER A 54 7.20 -13.22 -11.18
N ARG A 55 6.58 -14.21 -11.83
CA ARG A 55 5.66 -15.14 -11.17
C ARG A 55 5.95 -16.56 -11.62
N GLU A 56 5.59 -17.53 -10.78
CA GLU A 56 5.49 -18.92 -11.18
C GLU A 56 4.49 -19.09 -12.34
N LEU A 57 4.76 -20.04 -13.23
CA LEU A 57 3.96 -20.26 -14.45
C LEU A 57 2.57 -20.80 -14.13
N GLU A 58 2.48 -21.71 -13.16
CA GLU A 58 1.24 -22.26 -12.62
C GLU A 58 0.79 -21.43 -11.40
N GLY A 59 -0.52 -21.16 -11.29
CA GLY A 59 -1.08 -20.39 -10.17
C GLY A 59 -1.66 -19.03 -10.56
N SER A 60 -1.54 -18.04 -9.66
CA SER A 60 -2.18 -16.73 -9.80
C SER A 60 -1.58 -15.90 -10.93
N THR A 61 -2.40 -15.18 -11.69
CA THR A 61 -1.90 -14.25 -12.70
C THR A 61 -1.29 -13.01 -12.04
N PHE A 62 -0.46 -12.24 -12.78
CA PHE A 62 0.02 -10.95 -12.28
C PHE A 62 -1.13 -10.01 -11.89
N SER A 63 -2.21 -10.00 -12.68
CA SER A 63 -3.39 -9.19 -12.40
C SER A 63 -4.04 -9.57 -11.07
N ASP A 64 -4.14 -10.87 -10.76
CA ASP A 64 -4.68 -11.32 -9.47
C ASP A 64 -3.78 -10.95 -8.30
N ILE A 65 -2.46 -11.18 -8.44
CA ILE A 65 -1.47 -10.84 -7.41
C ILE A 65 -1.51 -9.34 -7.12
N VAL A 66 -1.42 -8.50 -8.16
CA VAL A 66 -1.40 -7.04 -8.03
C VAL A 66 -2.73 -6.51 -7.49
N ARG A 67 -3.88 -7.03 -7.96
CA ARG A 67 -5.20 -6.64 -7.47
C ARG A 67 -5.30 -6.89 -5.97
N ASP A 68 -4.97 -8.10 -5.54
CA ASP A 68 -5.15 -8.52 -4.17
C ASP A 68 -4.13 -7.84 -3.24
N PHE A 69 -2.88 -7.68 -3.69
CA PHE A 69 -1.85 -6.89 -3.01
C PHE A 69 -2.32 -5.46 -2.78
N LYS A 70 -2.77 -4.77 -3.85
CA LYS A 70 -3.26 -3.39 -3.76
C LYS A 70 -4.48 -3.28 -2.84
N LYS A 71 -5.41 -4.24 -2.92
CA LYS A 71 -6.61 -4.27 -2.09
C LYS A 71 -6.25 -4.39 -0.60
N PHE A 72 -5.48 -5.41 -0.24
CA PHE A 72 -5.10 -5.67 1.15
C PHE A 72 -4.30 -4.51 1.74
N THR A 73 -3.23 -4.10 1.06
CA THR A 73 -2.37 -3.02 1.57
C THR A 73 -3.12 -1.70 1.66
N SER A 74 -4.03 -1.40 0.73
CA SER A 74 -4.85 -0.20 0.81
C SER A 74 -5.78 -0.22 2.02
N SER A 75 -6.52 -1.31 2.26
CA SER A 75 -7.43 -1.37 3.41
C SER A 75 -6.66 -1.35 4.73
N SER A 76 -5.63 -2.19 4.86
CA SER A 76 -4.85 -2.30 6.10
C SER A 76 -4.10 -1.03 6.44
N THR A 77 -3.57 -0.30 5.43
CA THR A 77 -2.90 0.98 5.68
C THR A 77 -3.90 2.05 6.12
N VAL A 78 -5.08 2.11 5.48
CA VAL A 78 -6.14 3.05 5.88
C VAL A 78 -6.60 2.75 7.31
N ASP A 79 -6.84 1.50 7.65
CA ASP A 79 -7.25 1.09 9.00
C ASP A 79 -6.17 1.41 10.04
N SER A 80 -4.89 1.19 9.70
CA SER A 80 -3.75 1.53 10.55
C SER A 80 -3.62 3.04 10.76
N ILE A 81 -3.81 3.86 9.71
CA ILE A 81 -3.86 5.32 9.84
C ILE A 81 -5.06 5.76 10.68
N GLU A 82 -6.25 5.19 10.47
CA GLU A 82 -7.45 5.55 11.22
C GLU A 82 -7.36 5.17 12.71
N SER A 83 -6.69 4.06 13.03
CA SER A 83 -6.50 3.62 14.42
C SER A 83 -5.33 4.31 15.14
N ASN A 84 -4.40 4.93 14.40
CA ASN A 84 -3.25 5.60 14.98
C ASN A 84 -3.62 6.99 15.57
N ILE A 85 -3.63 7.07 16.90
CA ILE A 85 -3.95 8.31 17.64
C ILE A 85 -2.79 9.33 17.57
N GLN A 86 -1.56 8.87 17.34
CA GLN A 86 -0.36 9.71 17.28
C GLN A 86 -0.11 10.31 15.88
N GLU A 87 -0.85 9.86 14.86
CA GLU A 87 -0.69 10.35 13.49
C GLU A 87 -1.38 11.71 13.28
N SER A 88 -0.60 12.78 13.50
CA SER A 88 -1.03 14.18 13.34
C SER A 88 -1.66 14.53 11.99
N ARG A 89 -1.28 13.83 10.91
CA ARG A 89 -1.78 14.07 9.54
C ARG A 89 -2.95 13.17 9.16
N LYS A 90 -3.44 12.32 10.07
CA LYS A 90 -4.52 11.34 9.82
C LYS A 90 -5.68 11.97 9.06
N ASN A 91 -6.28 13.04 9.57
CA ASN A 91 -7.44 13.67 8.94
C ASN A 91 -7.15 14.18 7.53
N TRP A 92 -5.95 14.74 7.32
CA TRP A 92 -5.51 15.22 6.01
C TRP A 92 -5.31 14.07 5.01
N MET A 93 -4.60 13.01 5.41
CA MET A 93 -4.41 11.81 4.56
C MET A 93 -5.75 11.17 4.20
N MET A 94 -6.62 11.00 5.19
CA MET A 94 -7.96 10.44 4.98
C MET A 94 -8.80 11.28 4.02
N TRP A 95 -8.73 12.60 4.12
CA TRP A 95 -9.41 13.50 3.19
C TRP A 95 -8.87 13.35 1.76
N ILE A 96 -7.55 13.25 1.58
CA ILE A 96 -6.93 13.03 0.26
C ILE A 96 -7.37 11.70 -0.32
N PHE A 97 -7.29 10.60 0.44
CA PHE A 97 -7.64 9.27 -0.05
C PHE A 97 -9.13 9.18 -0.45
N ARG A 98 -10.03 9.78 0.33
CA ARG A 98 -11.46 9.85 -0.01
C ARG A 98 -11.69 10.67 -1.27
N SER A 99 -11.05 11.85 -1.36
CA SER A 99 -11.16 12.73 -2.53
C SER A 99 -10.63 12.06 -3.81
N ALA A 100 -9.58 11.24 -3.69
CA ALA A 100 -9.05 10.47 -4.81
C ALA A 100 -9.97 9.30 -5.18
N GLY A 101 -10.54 8.59 -4.19
CA GLY A 101 -11.50 7.50 -4.40
C GLY A 101 -12.75 7.95 -5.15
N GLN A 102 -13.33 9.09 -4.78
CA GLN A 102 -14.50 9.68 -5.45
C GLN A 102 -14.28 9.98 -6.95
N ARG A 103 -13.02 10.23 -7.35
CA ARG A 103 -12.67 10.52 -8.75
C ARG A 103 -12.45 9.26 -9.58
N ASN A 104 -12.43 8.08 -8.96
CA ASN A 104 -12.17 6.81 -9.61
C ASN A 104 -13.40 5.92 -9.59
N ARG A 105 -13.97 5.66 -10.77
CA ARG A 105 -15.19 4.84 -10.93
C ARG A 105 -15.03 3.40 -10.45
N ASN A 106 -13.80 2.90 -10.38
CA ASN A 106 -13.49 1.54 -9.94
C ASN A 106 -13.20 1.46 -8.44
N ASN A 107 -13.41 2.55 -7.69
CA ASN A 107 -13.18 2.62 -6.26
C ASN A 107 -14.45 3.12 -5.56
N THR A 108 -14.79 2.50 -4.44
CA THR A 108 -16.01 2.81 -3.70
C THR A 108 -15.79 3.81 -2.57
N ASN A 109 -14.61 3.82 -1.93
CA ASN A 109 -14.42 4.57 -0.67
C ASN A 109 -13.13 5.42 -0.64
N HIS A 110 -11.96 4.82 -0.89
CA HIS A 110 -10.66 5.48 -0.71
C HIS A 110 -9.66 4.99 -1.75
N GLN A 111 -8.92 5.90 -2.38
CA GLN A 111 -7.83 5.52 -3.28
C GLN A 111 -6.47 5.82 -2.65
N PHE A 112 -5.75 4.74 -2.35
CA PHE A 112 -4.37 4.76 -1.87
C PHE A 112 -3.37 4.57 -3.01
N TRP A 113 -3.52 3.50 -3.79
CA TRP A 113 -2.66 3.21 -4.94
C TRP A 113 -3.13 3.93 -6.22
N LYS A 114 -2.17 4.33 -7.06
CA LYS A 114 -2.40 4.78 -8.43
C LYS A 114 -2.40 3.60 -9.41
#